data_AF-A0A7Y5J4I6-F1
#
_entry.id   AF-A0A7Y5J4I6-F1
#
_cell.length_a   1.000
_cell.length_b   1.000
_cell.length_c   1.000
_cell.angle_alpha   90.00
_cell.angle_beta   90.00
_cell.angle_gamma   90.00
#
_symmetry.space_group_name_H-M   'P 1'
#
loop_
_entity.id
_entity.type
_entity.pdbx_description
1 polymer ?
#
loop_
_entity_poly.entity_id
_entity_poly.type
_entity_poly.pdbx_seq_one_letter_code
_entity_poly.pdbx_strand_id
1 'polypeptide(L)'
;LNDKGYLSMGWFPDKGFLNSEWHGYNEAMILIIMAMGSPSHPIPANSWEKWCEPYFWSRYYDQEYINFAPLFGHQYSHMYVDFKGIYDPYMKEKGIDYFENARRATYANRAYCMKNPSGFKGYGKNCWGLTACDGPGDFEKEWEKGRKTKFVGYGARGASGDYLLDDGTLAPTAAGGSMPFAPEICMPALKHMWEKYYDKLVDQYGFRDAFNPSLGWYDVDYLGIDQGPILIQMENYRTQLVWEVMKKNPYIRAGLKKAGFKGGWLEKNS
;
A
#
# COMPACT_ATOMS: atom_id res chain seq x y z
N LEU A 1 -17.44 10.21 -14.31
CA LEU A 1 -17.80 10.20 -12.88
C LEU A 1 -19.21 9.64 -12.77
N ASN A 2 -19.52 8.95 -11.68
CA ASN A 2 -20.90 8.58 -11.36
C ASN A 2 -21.69 9.80 -10.86
N ASP A 3 -22.98 9.64 -10.59
CA ASP A 3 -23.86 10.73 -10.16
C ASP A 3 -23.45 11.33 -8.81
N LYS A 4 -22.70 10.58 -8.00
CA LYS A 4 -22.14 11.08 -6.75
C LYS A 4 -20.91 11.94 -6.97
N GLY A 5 -20.26 11.91 -8.14
CA GLY A 5 -19.02 12.63 -8.43
C GLY A 5 -17.74 11.83 -8.18
N TYR A 6 -17.83 10.51 -7.98
CA TYR A 6 -16.68 9.61 -7.85
C TYR A 6 -16.35 8.92 -9.19
N LEU A 7 -15.11 8.45 -9.35
CA LEU A 7 -14.79 7.53 -10.47
C LEU A 7 -15.38 6.16 -10.17
N SER A 8 -16.13 5.58 -11.12
CA SER A 8 -16.57 4.19 -10.99
C SER A 8 -15.37 3.25 -11.21
N MET A 9 -15.36 2.11 -10.52
CA MET A 9 -14.33 1.09 -10.70
C MET A 9 -14.50 0.28 -11.99
N GLY A 10 -15.61 0.47 -12.71
CA GLY A 10 -15.81 -0.19 -13.99
C GLY A 10 -17.05 0.30 -14.73
N TRP A 11 -17.14 -0.09 -16.00
CA TRP A 11 -18.26 0.26 -16.86
C TRP A 11 -18.50 -0.88 -17.86
N PHE A 12 -19.77 -1.17 -18.14
CA PHE A 12 -20.18 -2.08 -19.21
C PHE A 12 -21.00 -1.34 -20.26
N PRO A 13 -20.85 -1.65 -21.56
CA PRO A 13 -21.64 -1.05 -22.64
C PRO A 13 -23.15 -1.05 -22.39
N ASP A 14 -23.68 -2.18 -21.93
CA ASP A 14 -25.13 -2.36 -21.80
C ASP A 14 -25.67 -2.01 -20.40
N LYS A 15 -24.79 -1.86 -19.40
CA LYS A 15 -25.19 -1.69 -17.98
C LYS A 15 -24.74 -0.37 -17.36
N GLY A 16 -23.87 0.37 -18.02
CA GLY A 16 -23.30 1.60 -17.47
C GLY A 16 -22.27 1.31 -16.37
N PHE A 17 -22.14 2.25 -15.43
CA PHE A 17 -21.15 2.18 -14.36
C PHE A 17 -21.47 1.11 -13.32
N LEU A 18 -20.42 0.52 -12.74
CA LEU A 18 -20.53 -0.31 -11.54
C LEU A 18 -20.93 0.55 -10.33
N ASN A 19 -21.58 -0.09 -9.36
CA ASN A 19 -21.85 0.52 -8.05
C ASN A 19 -20.57 0.81 -7.26
N SER A 20 -19.51 0.02 -7.48
CA SER A 20 -18.22 0.22 -6.81
C SER A 20 -17.55 1.49 -7.32
N GLU A 21 -17.02 2.28 -6.38
CA GLU A 21 -16.50 3.62 -6.64
C GLU A 21 -15.16 3.86 -5.94
N TRP A 22 -14.29 4.60 -6.62
CA TRP A 22 -13.01 5.05 -6.11
C TRP A 22 -13.19 6.30 -5.25
N HIS A 23 -12.96 6.15 -3.95
CA HIS A 23 -12.87 7.22 -2.96
C HIS A 23 -11.71 6.91 -2.01
N GLY A 24 -11.08 7.93 -1.43
CA GLY A 24 -9.89 7.74 -0.63
C GLY A 24 -10.18 7.55 0.87
N TYR A 25 -9.22 7.14 1.67
CA TYR A 25 -7.83 6.87 1.29
C TYR A 25 -7.66 5.40 0.88
N ASN A 26 -7.06 5.15 -0.28
CA ASN A 26 -6.66 3.82 -0.76
C ASN A 26 -5.54 3.92 -1.81
N GLU A 27 -5.20 2.80 -2.45
CA GLU A 27 -4.10 2.62 -3.39
C GLU A 27 -4.16 3.48 -4.67
N ALA A 28 -5.33 4.05 -4.99
CA ALA A 28 -5.64 4.59 -6.32
C ALA A 28 -5.50 6.12 -6.46
N MET A 29 -4.73 6.79 -5.59
CA MET A 29 -4.43 8.23 -5.73
C MET A 29 -3.92 8.60 -7.14
N ILE A 30 -3.04 7.79 -7.74
CA ILE A 30 -2.50 8.01 -9.08
C ILE A 30 -3.59 8.02 -10.15
N LEU A 31 -4.65 7.21 -9.99
CA LEU A 31 -5.78 7.18 -10.93
C LEU A 31 -6.47 8.55 -10.97
N ILE A 32 -6.76 9.12 -9.80
CA ILE A 32 -7.41 10.44 -9.69
C ILE A 32 -6.48 11.53 -10.23
N ILE A 33 -5.19 11.49 -9.89
CA ILE A 33 -4.19 12.45 -10.39
C ILE A 33 -4.13 12.42 -11.91
N MET A 34 -4.06 11.23 -12.53
CA MET A 34 -4.04 11.11 -13.99
C MET A 34 -5.36 11.58 -14.62
N ALA A 35 -6.50 11.26 -14.02
CA ALA A 35 -7.80 11.70 -14.50
C ALA A 35 -7.94 13.24 -14.46
N MET A 36 -7.43 13.91 -13.42
CA MET A 36 -7.41 15.38 -13.35
C MET A 36 -6.40 15.97 -14.34
N GLY A 37 -5.28 15.30 -14.53
CA GLY A 37 -4.19 15.68 -15.43
C GLY A 37 -4.47 15.45 -16.92
N SER A 38 -5.53 14.72 -17.27
CA SER A 38 -5.87 14.38 -18.65
C SER A 38 -6.01 15.63 -19.53
N PRO A 39 -5.36 15.68 -20.70
CA PRO A 39 -5.46 16.82 -21.62
C PRO A 39 -6.77 16.85 -22.42
N SER A 40 -7.47 15.72 -22.50
CA SER A 40 -8.66 15.56 -23.35
C SER A 40 -9.93 15.26 -22.55
N HIS A 41 -9.82 14.54 -21.44
CA HIS A 41 -10.96 14.13 -20.62
C HIS A 41 -10.70 14.40 -19.12
N PRO A 42 -10.38 15.65 -18.72
CA PRO A 42 -10.11 15.96 -17.32
C PRO A 42 -11.38 15.83 -16.48
N ILE A 43 -11.26 15.24 -15.30
CA ILE A 43 -12.31 15.35 -14.27
C ILE A 43 -12.24 16.72 -13.57
N PRO A 44 -13.34 17.18 -12.95
CA PRO A 44 -13.40 18.48 -12.26
C PRO A 44 -12.33 18.66 -11.18
N ALA A 45 -11.93 19.92 -10.93
CA ALA A 45 -10.87 20.24 -9.98
C ALA A 45 -11.22 19.86 -8.52
N ASN A 46 -12.50 19.89 -8.15
CA ASN A 46 -12.97 19.49 -6.81
C ASN A 46 -12.99 17.97 -6.61
N SER A 47 -12.64 17.15 -7.62
CA SER A 47 -12.57 15.70 -7.47
C SER A 47 -11.54 15.24 -6.44
N TRP A 48 -10.46 16.00 -6.23
CA TRP A 48 -9.47 15.68 -5.18
C TRP A 48 -9.98 15.98 -3.77
N GLU A 49 -10.69 17.10 -3.58
CA GLU A 49 -11.33 17.41 -2.31
C GLU A 49 -12.31 16.30 -1.93
N LYS A 50 -13.13 15.88 -2.90
CA LYS A 50 -14.07 14.77 -2.74
C LYS A 50 -13.37 13.43 -2.44
N TRP A 51 -12.23 13.17 -3.07
CA TRP A 51 -11.40 12.00 -2.79
C TRP A 51 -10.95 11.95 -1.33
N CYS A 52 -10.67 13.10 -0.72
CA CYS A 52 -10.20 13.19 0.66
C CYS A 52 -11.31 13.12 1.72
N GLU A 53 -12.59 13.32 1.36
CA GLU A 53 -13.72 13.29 2.30
C GLU A 53 -13.77 12.06 3.23
N PRO A 54 -13.52 10.82 2.75
CA PRO A 54 -13.66 9.62 3.59
C PRO A 54 -12.39 9.26 4.37
N TYR A 55 -11.36 10.11 4.37
CA TYR A 55 -10.10 9.81 5.04
C TYR A 55 -10.29 9.54 6.54
N PHE A 56 -9.83 8.39 6.99
CA PHE A 56 -9.83 8.03 8.41
C PHE A 56 -8.47 8.34 9.05
N TRP A 57 -8.34 9.51 9.68
CA TRP A 57 -7.15 9.91 10.45
C TRP A 57 -7.24 9.39 11.88
N SER A 58 -6.31 8.52 12.28
CA SER A 58 -6.32 7.93 13.62
C SER A 58 -4.94 7.47 14.04
N ARG A 59 -4.76 7.31 15.35
CA ARG A 59 -3.53 6.76 15.95
C ARG A 59 -3.60 5.24 16.02
N TYR A 60 -2.59 4.55 15.48
CA TYR A 60 -2.43 3.10 15.54
C TYR A 60 -0.97 2.74 15.82
N TYR A 61 -0.72 1.92 16.85
CA TYR A 61 0.63 1.51 17.28
C TYR A 61 1.65 2.67 17.32
N ASP A 62 1.30 3.72 18.07
CA ASP A 62 2.10 4.95 18.26
C ASP A 62 2.38 5.78 17.01
N GLN A 63 1.69 5.50 15.91
CA GLN A 63 1.74 6.28 14.68
C GLN A 63 0.40 6.97 14.46
N GLU A 64 0.41 8.24 14.11
CA GLU A 64 -0.79 9.01 13.76
C GLU A 64 -0.74 9.37 12.28
N TYR A 65 -1.69 8.85 11.49
CA TYR A 65 -1.66 8.89 10.03
C TYR A 65 -3.06 8.61 9.45
N ILE A 66 -3.23 8.78 8.14
CA ILE A 66 -4.41 8.31 7.42
C ILE A 66 -4.34 6.79 7.35
N ASN A 67 -5.30 6.10 7.95
CA ASN A 67 -5.30 4.65 8.09
C ASN A 67 -5.80 3.98 6.80
N PHE A 68 -5.07 2.94 6.37
CA PHE A 68 -5.51 1.91 5.44
C PHE A 68 -4.74 0.64 5.78
N ALA A 69 -5.46 -0.43 6.15
CA ALA A 69 -4.86 -1.57 6.82
C ALA A 69 -3.85 -2.36 5.97
N PRO A 70 -4.18 -2.78 4.73
CA PRO A 70 -3.24 -3.48 3.88
C PRO A 70 -2.15 -2.54 3.36
N LEU A 71 -0.87 -2.90 3.54
CA LEU A 71 0.20 -1.93 3.31
C LEU A 71 0.32 -1.45 1.85
N PHE A 72 -0.20 -2.21 0.87
CA PHE A 72 -0.21 -1.83 -0.55
C PHE A 72 -0.92 -0.49 -0.84
N GLY A 73 -1.90 -0.09 -0.01
CA GLY A 73 -2.58 1.20 -0.17
C GLY A 73 -1.65 2.40 0.02
N HIS A 74 -0.59 2.20 0.81
CA HIS A 74 0.47 3.18 1.01
C HIS A 74 1.64 3.03 0.01
N GLN A 75 1.52 2.12 -0.98
CA GLN A 75 2.61 1.77 -1.89
C GLN A 75 2.26 2.04 -3.35
N TYR A 76 1.12 1.59 -3.86
CA TYR A 76 0.91 1.52 -5.32
C TYR A 76 0.99 2.88 -6.02
N SER A 77 0.30 3.89 -5.49
CA SER A 77 0.42 5.25 -6.04
C SER A 77 1.82 5.85 -5.83
N HIS A 78 2.48 5.48 -4.74
CA HIS A 78 3.83 5.93 -4.42
C HIS A 78 4.92 5.29 -5.29
N MET A 79 4.66 4.17 -5.96
CA MET A 79 5.59 3.60 -6.94
C MET A 79 5.89 4.59 -8.08
N TYR A 80 4.87 5.38 -8.45
CA TYR A 80 4.90 6.24 -9.62
C TYR A 80 4.97 7.72 -9.28
N VAL A 81 4.37 8.15 -8.16
CA VAL A 81 4.38 9.56 -7.72
C VAL A 81 5.25 9.69 -6.49
N ASP A 82 6.30 10.50 -6.60
CA ASP A 82 7.08 10.92 -5.44
C ASP A 82 6.30 11.97 -4.65
N PHE A 83 5.66 11.55 -3.56
CA PHE A 83 4.94 12.47 -2.68
C PHE A 83 5.83 13.20 -1.67
N LYS A 84 7.16 12.97 -1.69
CA LYS A 84 8.07 13.58 -0.73
C LYS A 84 8.17 15.09 -0.96
N GLY A 85 7.88 15.85 0.10
CA GLY A 85 7.95 17.30 0.12
C GLY A 85 6.85 18.00 -0.67
N ILE A 86 5.82 17.28 -1.13
CA ILE A 86 4.62 17.87 -1.74
C ILE A 86 3.40 17.57 -0.87
N TYR A 87 2.51 18.56 -0.72
CA TYR A 87 1.33 18.45 0.13
C TYR A 87 0.11 19.00 -0.61
N ASP A 88 -1.01 18.31 -0.45
CA ASP A 88 -2.34 18.86 -0.75
C ASP A 88 -2.86 19.66 0.46
N PRO A 89 -4.05 20.29 0.36
CA PRO A 89 -4.62 21.03 1.49
C PRO A 89 -4.83 20.17 2.76
N TYR A 90 -5.30 18.93 2.61
CA TYR A 90 -5.57 18.03 3.74
C TYR A 90 -4.29 17.70 4.52
N MET A 91 -3.26 17.22 3.82
CA MET A 91 -1.99 16.81 4.42
C MET A 91 -1.21 18.00 4.97
N LYS A 92 -1.34 19.18 4.35
CA LYS A 92 -0.80 20.42 4.90
C LYS A 92 -1.38 20.74 6.28
N GLU A 93 -2.67 20.54 6.50
CA GLU A 93 -3.31 20.72 7.83
C GLU A 93 -2.73 19.74 8.86
N LYS A 94 -2.44 18.51 8.44
CA LYS A 94 -1.84 17.48 9.32
C LYS A 94 -0.35 17.66 9.57
N GLY A 95 0.30 18.58 8.86
CA GLY A 95 1.72 18.89 9.04
C GLY A 95 2.70 17.83 8.54
N ILE A 96 2.24 16.90 7.69
CA ILE A 96 3.06 15.86 7.05
C ILE A 96 2.71 15.73 5.57
N ASP A 97 3.57 15.11 4.77
CA ASP A 97 3.24 14.71 3.38
C ASP A 97 2.79 13.25 3.32
N TYR A 98 2.33 12.79 2.15
CA TYR A 98 1.93 11.39 1.99
C TYR A 98 3.11 10.42 2.09
N PHE A 99 4.36 10.85 1.84
CA PHE A 99 5.54 10.01 2.01
C PHE A 99 5.77 9.68 3.49
N GLU A 100 5.68 10.68 4.36
CA GLU A 100 5.71 10.50 5.82
C GLU A 100 4.49 9.69 6.30
N ASN A 101 3.31 9.89 5.71
CA ASN A 101 2.14 9.05 5.99
C ASN A 101 2.41 7.56 5.71
N ALA A 102 2.98 7.24 4.54
CA ALA A 102 3.36 5.87 4.18
C ALA A 102 4.46 5.30 5.10
N ARG A 103 5.41 6.14 5.52
CA ARG A 103 6.42 5.76 6.54
C ARG A 103 5.77 5.39 7.86
N ARG A 104 4.84 6.20 8.37
CA ARG A 104 4.08 5.94 9.60
C ARG A 104 3.26 4.65 9.51
N ALA A 105 2.55 4.43 8.40
CA ALA A 105 1.83 3.19 8.15
C ALA A 105 2.76 1.95 8.18
N THR A 106 3.94 2.07 7.56
CA THR A 106 4.96 1.01 7.55
C THR A 106 5.45 0.67 8.97
N TYR A 107 5.70 1.69 9.81
CA TYR A 107 6.04 1.48 11.22
C TYR A 107 4.91 0.84 12.03
N ALA A 108 3.67 1.27 11.80
CA ALA A 108 2.51 0.75 12.51
C ALA A 108 2.26 -0.73 12.17
N ASN A 109 2.33 -1.09 10.88
CA ASN A 109 2.22 -2.47 10.39
C ASN A 109 3.29 -3.39 11.02
N ARG A 110 4.55 -2.92 11.02
CA ARG A 110 5.65 -3.63 11.68
C ARG A 110 5.43 -3.77 13.19
N ALA A 111 5.01 -2.70 13.87
CA ALA A 111 4.80 -2.70 15.31
C ALA A 111 3.68 -3.67 15.73
N TYR A 112 2.58 -3.75 14.96
CA TYR A 112 1.54 -4.76 15.13
C TYR A 112 2.12 -6.17 15.02
N CYS A 113 2.82 -6.46 13.92
CA CYS A 113 3.40 -7.78 13.70
C CYS A 113 4.41 -8.16 14.80
N MET A 114 5.21 -7.20 15.27
CA MET A 114 6.14 -7.40 16.37
C MET A 114 5.44 -7.71 17.69
N LYS A 115 4.32 -7.06 17.97
CA LYS A 115 3.52 -7.33 19.16
C LYS A 115 2.87 -8.72 19.11
N ASN A 116 2.52 -9.17 17.90
CA ASN A 116 1.98 -10.49 17.62
C ASN A 116 0.86 -10.91 18.60
N PRO A 117 -0.24 -10.15 18.70
CA PRO A 117 -1.29 -10.41 19.68
C PRO A 117 -1.92 -11.80 19.53
N SER A 118 -1.91 -12.33 18.30
CA SER A 118 -2.44 -13.65 17.92
C SER A 118 -1.47 -14.82 18.19
N GLY A 119 -0.20 -14.56 18.50
CA GLY A 119 0.79 -15.62 18.75
C GLY A 119 1.13 -16.47 17.52
N PHE A 120 1.12 -15.90 16.32
CA PHE A 120 1.52 -16.63 15.11
C PHE A 120 3.04 -16.87 15.09
N LYS A 121 3.47 -18.03 14.58
CA LYS A 121 4.90 -18.35 14.45
C LYS A 121 5.55 -17.46 13.41
N GLY A 122 6.82 -17.17 13.62
CA GLY A 122 7.66 -16.43 12.67
C GLY A 122 7.59 -14.91 12.79
N TYR A 123 6.51 -14.35 13.33
CA TYR A 123 6.35 -12.89 13.50
C TYR A 123 7.44 -12.30 14.40
N GLY A 124 7.96 -11.13 14.05
CA GLY A 124 8.94 -10.42 14.87
C GLY A 124 9.57 -9.22 14.20
N LYS A 125 10.61 -8.67 14.85
CA LYS A 125 11.27 -7.41 14.44
C LYS A 125 11.76 -7.38 12.98
N ASN A 126 12.10 -8.55 12.43
CA ASN A 126 12.62 -8.74 11.08
C ASN A 126 11.75 -9.72 10.26
N CYS A 127 10.53 -10.03 10.68
CA CYS A 127 9.62 -10.89 9.93
C CYS A 127 8.20 -10.40 10.19
N TRP A 128 7.76 -9.51 9.32
CA TRP A 128 6.51 -8.75 9.43
C TRP A 128 6.08 -8.34 8.03
N GLY A 129 4.81 -7.96 7.88
CA GLY A 129 4.29 -7.50 6.60
C GLY A 129 2.89 -8.04 6.34
N LEU A 130 1.88 -7.25 6.68
CA LEU A 130 0.49 -7.52 6.35
C LEU A 130 0.06 -6.64 5.17
N THR A 131 -0.35 -7.28 4.09
CA THR A 131 -0.92 -6.64 2.90
C THR A 131 -1.84 -7.63 2.18
N ALA A 132 -2.54 -7.20 1.14
CA ALA A 132 -3.27 -8.13 0.28
C ALA A 132 -2.29 -9.13 -0.35
N CYS A 133 -2.61 -10.42 -0.26
CA CYS A 133 -1.80 -11.50 -0.81
C CYS A 133 -2.61 -12.80 -0.85
N ASP A 134 -2.06 -13.82 -1.51
CA ASP A 134 -2.52 -15.19 -1.44
C ASP A 134 -2.35 -15.76 -0.02
N GLY A 135 -2.94 -16.93 0.22
CA GLY A 135 -2.97 -17.57 1.52
C GLY A 135 -3.25 -19.07 1.47
N PRO A 136 -3.22 -19.73 2.63
CA PRO A 136 -3.20 -21.19 2.73
C PRO A 136 -4.52 -21.88 2.38
N GLY A 137 -5.58 -21.13 2.05
CA GLY A 137 -6.90 -21.63 1.67
C GLY A 137 -8.01 -21.29 2.67
N ASP A 138 -9.25 -21.60 2.30
CA ASP A 138 -10.44 -21.23 3.06
C ASP A 138 -10.83 -22.31 4.08
N PHE A 139 -10.35 -22.17 5.31
CA PHE A 139 -10.70 -23.05 6.42
C PHE A 139 -10.59 -22.37 7.77
N GLU A 140 -11.17 -22.97 8.80
CA GLU A 140 -11.04 -22.53 10.19
C GLU A 140 -10.18 -23.50 10.97
N LYS A 141 -9.32 -22.96 11.83
CA LYS A 141 -8.53 -23.75 12.77
C LYS A 141 -8.41 -23.03 14.10
N GLU A 142 -8.50 -23.79 15.19
CA GLU A 142 -8.17 -23.28 16.50
C GLU A 142 -6.65 -23.06 16.60
N TRP A 143 -6.27 -21.82 16.90
CA TRP A 143 -4.89 -21.42 17.16
C TRP A 143 -4.69 -21.15 18.65
N GLU A 144 -3.43 -20.90 19.05
CA GLU A 144 -3.02 -20.69 20.44
C GLU A 144 -4.04 -19.84 21.24
N LYS A 145 -4.26 -20.22 22.51
CA LYS A 145 -5.24 -19.62 23.43
C LYS A 145 -6.72 -19.84 23.05
N GLY A 146 -7.02 -20.89 22.28
CA GLY A 146 -8.39 -21.27 21.93
C GLY A 146 -9.04 -20.36 20.90
N ARG A 147 -8.25 -19.54 20.19
CA ARG A 147 -8.77 -18.59 19.21
C ARG A 147 -9.06 -19.31 17.90
N LYS A 148 -10.34 -19.39 17.52
CA LYS A 148 -10.71 -19.77 16.16
C LYS A 148 -10.21 -18.71 15.16
N THR A 149 -9.36 -19.12 14.24
CA THR A 149 -8.81 -18.28 13.18
C THR A 149 -9.33 -18.79 11.85
N LYS A 150 -9.92 -17.89 11.07
CA LYS A 150 -10.29 -18.15 9.67
C LYS A 150 -9.09 -17.82 8.80
N PHE A 151 -8.62 -18.81 8.07
CA PHE A 151 -7.64 -18.68 7.01
C PHE A 151 -8.38 -18.47 5.69
N VAL A 152 -7.77 -17.70 4.79
CA VAL A 152 -8.37 -17.38 3.48
C VAL A 152 -7.40 -17.65 2.34
N GLY A 153 -7.93 -18.07 1.20
CA GLY A 153 -7.14 -18.33 -0.02
C GLY A 153 -6.55 -17.06 -0.64
N TYR A 154 -7.27 -15.95 -0.57
CA TYR A 154 -6.78 -14.61 -0.89
C TYR A 154 -7.43 -13.61 0.06
N GLY A 155 -6.67 -12.66 0.59
CA GLY A 155 -7.21 -11.73 1.58
C GLY A 155 -6.46 -10.42 1.64
N ALA A 156 -7.21 -9.33 1.83
CA ALA A 156 -6.68 -7.99 2.09
C ALA A 156 -6.13 -7.89 3.53
N ARG A 157 -5.08 -8.64 3.85
CA ARG A 157 -4.53 -8.68 5.21
C ARG A 157 -3.96 -7.33 5.58
N GLY A 158 -4.11 -6.95 6.84
CA GLY A 158 -3.75 -5.62 7.29
C GLY A 158 -4.23 -5.33 8.70
N ALA A 159 -3.66 -4.30 9.29
CA ALA A 159 -3.95 -3.90 10.66
C ALA A 159 -3.86 -2.37 10.79
N SER A 160 -5.00 -1.74 11.07
CA SER A 160 -5.17 -0.29 11.28
C SER A 160 -6.18 -0.03 12.40
N GLY A 161 -6.49 1.24 12.68
CA GLY A 161 -7.45 1.63 13.72
C GLY A 161 -8.89 1.17 13.47
N ASP A 162 -9.26 0.90 12.22
CA ASP A 162 -10.62 0.59 11.76
C ASP A 162 -10.75 -0.79 11.07
N TYR A 163 -9.65 -1.46 10.78
CA TYR A 163 -9.65 -2.75 10.10
C TYR A 163 -8.58 -3.68 10.66
N LEU A 164 -8.94 -4.96 10.82
CA LEU A 164 -8.00 -6.00 11.18
C LEU A 164 -8.33 -7.31 10.46
N LEU A 165 -7.40 -7.76 9.62
CA LEU A 165 -7.35 -9.12 9.08
C LEU A 165 -5.91 -9.63 9.19
N ASP A 166 -5.70 -10.57 10.10
CA ASP A 166 -4.43 -11.25 10.34
C ASP A 166 -4.71 -12.73 10.65
N ASP A 167 -4.34 -13.60 9.72
CA ASP A 167 -4.42 -15.07 9.85
C ASP A 167 -3.03 -15.72 9.96
N GLY A 168 -1.99 -14.94 10.25
CA GLY A 168 -0.62 -15.44 10.37
C GLY A 168 0.14 -15.53 9.05
N THR A 169 -0.46 -15.10 7.94
CA THR A 169 0.17 -15.07 6.62
C THR A 169 0.84 -13.72 6.39
N LEU A 170 2.13 -13.77 6.03
CA LEU A 170 2.96 -12.61 5.76
C LEU A 170 3.32 -12.53 4.27
N ALA A 171 3.45 -11.32 3.74
CA ALA A 171 3.83 -11.08 2.35
C ALA A 171 5.11 -10.24 2.29
N PRO A 172 6.19 -10.71 1.61
CA PRO A 172 7.43 -9.94 1.46
C PRO A 172 7.22 -8.57 0.79
N THR A 173 6.23 -8.45 -0.10
CA THR A 173 5.87 -7.18 -0.77
C THR A 173 5.50 -6.05 0.21
N ALA A 174 4.97 -6.36 1.39
CA ALA A 174 4.71 -5.34 2.41
C ALA A 174 6.00 -4.60 2.83
N ALA A 175 7.09 -5.34 3.09
CA ALA A 175 8.38 -4.72 3.38
C ALA A 175 9.05 -4.19 2.09
N GLY A 176 8.95 -4.91 0.97
CA GLY A 176 9.58 -4.55 -0.30
C GLY A 176 9.05 -3.26 -0.91
N GLY A 177 7.73 -3.13 -1.00
CA GLY A 177 7.05 -1.93 -1.50
C GLY A 177 7.22 -0.69 -0.61
N SER A 178 7.67 -0.87 0.64
CA SER A 178 7.93 0.21 1.60
C SER A 178 9.40 0.62 1.73
N MET A 179 10.29 0.03 0.92
CA MET A 179 11.74 0.27 0.97
C MET A 179 12.16 1.75 0.99
N PRO A 180 11.59 2.66 0.17
CA PRO A 180 11.97 4.06 0.21
C PRO A 180 11.55 4.78 1.48
N PHE A 181 10.45 4.36 2.11
CA PHE A 181 9.86 5.06 3.24
C PHE A 181 10.60 4.77 4.54
N ALA A 182 11.00 3.51 4.75
CA ALA A 182 11.64 3.06 5.99
C ALA A 182 12.68 1.94 5.73
N PRO A 183 13.75 2.22 4.96
CA PRO A 183 14.75 1.21 4.60
C PRO A 183 15.39 0.52 5.82
N GLU A 184 15.51 1.22 6.94
CA GLU A 184 16.09 0.74 8.19
C GLU A 184 15.28 -0.37 8.88
N ILE A 185 14.00 -0.53 8.54
CA ILE A 185 13.17 -1.64 9.03
C ILE A 185 12.77 -2.62 7.91
N CYS A 186 12.74 -2.16 6.66
CA CYS A 186 12.39 -2.99 5.50
C CYS A 186 13.57 -3.88 5.07
N MET A 187 14.78 -3.33 4.96
CA MET A 187 15.96 -4.08 4.53
C MET A 187 16.28 -5.26 5.48
N PRO A 188 16.30 -5.09 6.82
CA PRO A 188 16.51 -6.22 7.72
C PRO A 188 15.41 -7.27 7.64
N ALA A 189 14.18 -6.88 7.32
CA ALA A 189 13.07 -7.82 7.19
C ALA A 189 13.19 -8.68 5.94
N LEU A 190 13.41 -8.04 4.79
CA LEU A 190 13.64 -8.73 3.52
C LEU A 190 14.87 -9.64 3.61
N LYS A 191 15.98 -9.14 4.17
CA LYS A 191 17.18 -9.96 4.38
C LYS A 191 16.89 -11.18 5.25
N HIS A 192 16.17 -11.01 6.36
CA HIS A 192 15.82 -12.13 7.23
C HIS A 192 14.91 -13.15 6.55
N MET A 193 13.89 -12.70 5.81
CA MET A 193 13.01 -13.60 5.05
C MET A 193 13.81 -14.37 3.98
N TRP A 194 14.69 -13.67 3.26
CA TRP A 194 15.56 -14.24 2.24
C TRP A 194 16.49 -15.30 2.83
N GLU A 195 17.21 -14.99 3.91
CA GLU A 195 18.19 -15.91 4.49
C GLU A 195 17.54 -17.09 5.22
N LYS A 196 16.45 -16.85 5.95
CA LYS A 196 15.82 -17.88 6.80
C LYS A 196 14.92 -18.82 6.02
N TYR A 197 14.23 -18.32 5.00
CA TYR A 197 13.23 -19.07 4.26
C TYR A 197 13.61 -19.27 2.78
N TYR A 198 14.87 -19.04 2.41
CA TYR A 198 15.36 -19.08 1.02
C TYR A 198 14.78 -20.25 0.22
N ASP A 199 15.04 -21.48 0.68
CA ASP A 199 14.69 -22.72 -0.04
C ASP A 199 13.18 -22.94 -0.25
N LYS A 200 12.33 -22.17 0.42
CA LYS A 200 10.86 -22.32 0.38
C LYS A 200 10.16 -21.09 -0.18
N LEU A 201 10.68 -19.91 0.12
CA LEU A 201 10.06 -18.62 -0.18
C LEU A 201 10.70 -17.92 -1.39
N VAL A 202 11.89 -18.34 -1.83
CA VAL A 202 12.58 -17.75 -2.98
C VAL A 202 12.73 -18.80 -4.08
N ASP A 203 12.38 -18.40 -5.30
CA ASP A 203 12.56 -19.22 -6.50
C ASP A 203 12.79 -18.28 -7.71
N GLN A 204 12.58 -18.73 -8.94
CA GLN A 204 12.96 -18.07 -10.20
C GLN A 204 12.70 -16.55 -10.27
N TYR A 205 11.60 -16.05 -9.71
CA TYR A 205 11.22 -14.63 -9.78
C TYR A 205 11.42 -13.86 -8.46
N GLY A 206 12.28 -14.35 -7.58
CA GLY A 206 12.52 -13.78 -6.26
C GLY A 206 11.59 -14.37 -5.20
N PHE A 207 11.17 -13.55 -4.25
CA PHE A 207 10.18 -13.96 -3.24
C PHE A 207 8.88 -14.41 -3.92
N ARG A 208 8.33 -15.54 -3.48
CA ARG A 208 6.94 -15.92 -3.74
C ARG A 208 5.99 -14.99 -2.99
N ASP A 209 4.72 -15.02 -3.36
CA ASP A 209 3.73 -14.04 -2.92
C ASP A 209 3.62 -13.91 -1.40
N ALA A 210 3.42 -15.05 -0.73
CA ALA A 210 3.17 -15.09 0.70
C ALA A 210 3.69 -16.37 1.38
N PHE A 211 3.67 -16.36 2.71
CA PHE A 211 3.96 -17.55 3.51
C PHE A 211 3.32 -17.46 4.89
N ASN A 212 3.04 -18.62 5.48
CA ASN A 212 2.46 -18.75 6.81
C ASN A 212 3.29 -19.76 7.63
N PRO A 213 4.29 -19.28 8.41
CA PRO A 213 5.14 -20.15 9.23
C PRO A 213 4.37 -20.95 10.28
N SER A 214 3.20 -20.46 10.72
CA SER A 214 2.34 -21.16 11.69
C SER A 214 1.82 -22.48 11.13
N LEU A 215 1.52 -22.51 9.84
CA LEU A 215 1.03 -23.68 9.12
C LEU A 215 2.14 -24.42 8.35
N GLY A 216 3.33 -23.86 8.25
CA GLY A 216 4.38 -24.39 7.37
C GLY A 216 4.02 -24.27 5.88
N TRP A 217 3.09 -23.36 5.56
CA TRP A 217 2.65 -23.09 4.19
C TRP A 217 3.51 -21.99 3.58
N TYR A 218 3.85 -22.17 2.31
CA TYR A 218 4.56 -21.22 1.47
C TYR A 218 3.83 -21.23 0.15
N ASP A 219 3.65 -20.06 -0.42
CA ASP A 219 3.00 -19.99 -1.72
C ASP A 219 3.78 -20.79 -2.77
N VAL A 220 3.13 -21.08 -3.89
CA VAL A 220 3.78 -21.55 -5.11
C VAL A 220 3.70 -20.50 -6.22
N ASP A 221 2.84 -19.50 -6.06
CA ASP A 221 2.55 -18.49 -7.07
C ASP A 221 3.34 -17.19 -6.87
N TYR A 222 3.27 -16.36 -7.91
CA TYR A 222 3.78 -15.00 -7.96
C TYR A 222 2.70 -14.09 -8.50
N LEU A 223 2.35 -13.03 -7.76
CA LEU A 223 1.40 -12.03 -8.24
C LEU A 223 2.15 -10.81 -8.76
N GLY A 224 1.85 -10.39 -9.99
CA GLY A 224 2.51 -9.22 -10.60
C GLY A 224 2.32 -7.93 -9.80
N ILE A 225 1.18 -7.81 -9.12
CA ILE A 225 0.85 -6.68 -8.24
C ILE A 225 1.68 -6.67 -6.94
N ASP A 226 2.31 -7.79 -6.59
CA ASP A 226 3.15 -7.92 -5.40
C ASP A 226 4.65 -7.95 -5.76
N GLN A 227 5.03 -8.56 -6.89
CA GLN A 227 6.40 -8.48 -7.39
C GLN A 227 6.78 -7.08 -7.88
N GLY A 228 5.84 -6.37 -8.53
CA GLY A 228 6.06 -5.04 -9.09
C GLY A 228 6.51 -4.00 -8.04
N PRO A 229 5.79 -3.83 -6.92
CA PRO A 229 6.18 -2.94 -5.84
C PRO A 229 7.56 -3.23 -5.29
N ILE A 230 7.93 -4.49 -5.08
CA ILE A 230 9.27 -4.86 -4.60
C ILE A 230 10.34 -4.27 -5.51
N LEU A 231 10.24 -4.52 -6.82
CA LEU A 231 11.24 -4.08 -7.79
C LEU A 231 11.27 -2.56 -7.94
N ILE A 232 10.11 -1.94 -8.16
CA ILE A 232 10.02 -0.50 -8.43
C ILE A 232 10.49 0.29 -7.21
N GLN A 233 10.07 -0.10 -6.00
CA GLN A 233 10.39 0.65 -4.78
C GLN A 233 11.82 0.41 -4.31
N MET A 234 12.41 -0.76 -4.59
CA MET A 234 13.86 -0.94 -4.43
C MET A 234 14.64 0.02 -5.33
N GLU A 235 14.23 0.20 -6.59
CA GLU A 235 14.93 1.11 -7.50
C GLU A 235 14.69 2.58 -7.15
N ASN A 236 13.47 2.95 -6.74
CA ASN A 236 13.19 4.29 -6.23
C ASN A 236 14.03 4.62 -4.99
N TYR A 237 14.24 3.65 -4.10
CA TYR A 237 15.13 3.80 -2.96
C TYR A 237 16.60 4.02 -3.39
N ARG A 238 17.09 3.25 -4.37
CA ARG A 238 18.50 3.29 -4.81
C ARG A 238 18.85 4.54 -5.61
N THR A 239 18.02 4.89 -6.58
CA THR A 239 18.36 5.89 -7.62
C THR A 239 17.23 6.87 -7.90
N GLN A 240 16.02 6.62 -7.36
CA GLN A 240 14.82 7.40 -7.64
C GLN A 240 14.39 7.34 -9.12
N LEU A 241 14.82 6.32 -9.87
CA LEU A 241 14.64 6.25 -11.33
C LEU A 241 13.19 6.48 -11.78
N VAL A 242 12.22 5.73 -11.24
CA VAL A 242 10.82 5.83 -11.67
C VAL A 242 10.27 7.20 -11.29
N TRP A 243 10.56 7.67 -10.08
CA TRP A 243 10.18 9.02 -9.65
C TRP A 243 10.74 10.13 -10.54
N GLU A 244 12.03 10.12 -10.86
CA GLU A 244 12.64 11.15 -11.71
C GLU A 244 12.09 11.15 -13.14
N VAL A 245 11.69 9.98 -13.65
CA VAL A 245 10.97 9.89 -14.93
C VAL A 245 9.56 10.50 -14.79
N MET A 246 8.80 10.10 -13.77
CA MET A 246 7.41 10.51 -13.60
C MET A 246 7.25 11.99 -13.23
N LYS A 247 8.23 12.59 -12.53
CA LYS A 247 8.29 14.03 -12.23
C LYS A 247 8.29 14.92 -13.48
N LYS A 248 8.76 14.39 -14.62
CA LYS A 248 8.80 15.09 -15.92
C LYS A 248 7.49 14.99 -16.70
N ASN A 249 6.58 14.09 -16.30
CA ASN A 249 5.31 13.90 -17.00
C ASN A 249 4.40 15.14 -16.83
N PRO A 250 4.05 15.87 -17.90
CA PRO A 250 3.29 17.10 -17.80
C PRO A 250 1.86 16.87 -17.27
N TYR A 251 1.28 15.69 -17.52
CA TYR A 251 -0.08 15.35 -17.09
C TYR A 251 -0.13 15.02 -15.61
N ILE A 252 0.87 14.31 -15.06
CA ILE A 252 0.98 14.09 -13.61
C ILE A 252 1.16 15.42 -12.89
N ARG A 253 2.04 16.29 -13.38
CA ARG A 253 2.23 17.64 -12.82
C ARG A 253 0.94 18.46 -12.87
N ALA A 254 0.22 18.43 -14.01
CA ALA A 254 -1.05 19.13 -14.16
C ALA A 254 -2.11 18.58 -13.20
N GLY A 255 -2.20 17.26 -13.05
CA GLY A 255 -3.10 16.58 -12.14
C GLY A 255 -2.85 16.96 -10.68
N LEU A 256 -1.60 16.85 -10.22
CA LEU A 256 -1.17 17.26 -8.88
C LEU A 256 -1.49 18.74 -8.61
N LYS A 257 -1.16 19.64 -9.55
CA LYS A 257 -1.46 21.08 -9.41
C LYS A 257 -2.97 21.35 -9.34
N LYS A 258 -3.78 20.68 -10.16
CA LYS A 258 -5.25 20.80 -10.11
C LYS A 258 -5.84 20.23 -8.82
N ALA A 259 -5.23 19.17 -8.27
CA ALA A 259 -5.56 18.60 -6.96
C ALA A 259 -5.11 19.49 -5.77
N GLY A 260 -4.45 20.63 -6.04
CA GLY A 260 -4.03 21.57 -5.02
C GLY A 260 -2.70 21.23 -4.36
N PHE A 261 -1.95 20.25 -4.88
CA PHE A 261 -0.61 19.95 -4.38
C PHE A 261 0.36 21.11 -4.62
N LYS A 262 1.22 21.38 -3.64
CA LYS A 262 2.26 22.43 -3.67
C LYS A 262 3.56 21.93 -3.02
N GLY A 263 4.64 22.71 -3.17
CA GLY A 263 5.94 22.44 -2.57
C GLY A 263 6.88 21.57 -3.41
N GLY A 264 8.04 21.26 -2.82
CA GLY A 264 8.97 20.24 -3.28
C GLY A 264 9.41 20.37 -4.73
N TRP A 265 9.42 19.23 -5.44
CA TRP A 265 9.82 19.15 -6.84
C TRP A 265 8.76 19.70 -7.81
N LEU A 266 7.52 19.91 -7.35
CA LEU A 266 6.41 20.36 -8.18
C LEU A 266 6.52 21.86 -8.54
N GLU A 267 7.22 22.63 -7.71
CA GLU A 267 7.45 24.07 -7.92
C GLU A 267 8.69 24.38 -8.76
N LYS A 268 9.62 23.42 -8.89
CA LYS A 268 10.78 23.58 -9.77
C LYS A 268 10.30 23.51 -11.22
N ASN A 269 10.54 24.56 -12.01
CA ASN A 269 10.28 24.53 -13.45
C ASN A 269 11.16 23.43 -14.07
N SER A 270 10.53 22.55 -14.85
CA SER A 270 11.19 21.51 -15.65
C SER A 270 11.74 22.13 -16.92
#